data_AF-A0A485BTC4-F1
#
_entry.id   AF-A0A485BTC4-F1
#
_cell.length_a   1.000
_cell.length_b   1.000
_cell.length_c   1.000
_cell.angle_alpha   90.00
_cell.angle_beta   90.00
_cell.angle_gamma   90.00
#
_symmetry.space_group_name_H-M   'P 1'
#
loop_
_entity.id
_entity.type
_entity.pdbx_description
1 polymer ?
#
loop_
_entity_poly.entity_id
_entity_poly.type
_entity_poly.pdbx_seq_one_letter_code
_entity_poly.pdbx_strand_id
1 'polypeptide(L)'
;MQFSKMHGLGNDFMVVDAVTQNVFFSPELIRRLADRHLGVGFDQLLVVEPPYDPDLDFHYRIFNADGSEVSQCGNGARCFARFVRLKGLTNKRDIRVSTANGRMVLSVTEDDLVRVNMGGAELRALSGALPRQQSGKDLYYARRRADSIVRRGLDGEPALRHSGR
;
A
#
# COMPACT_ATOMS: atom_id res chain seq x y z
N MET A 1 -21.78 11.01 -10.59
CA MET A 1 -20.86 10.03 -9.96
C MET A 1 -20.43 10.58 -8.61
N GLN A 2 -20.77 9.89 -7.53
CA GLN A 2 -20.29 10.23 -6.19
C GLN A 2 -18.94 9.56 -5.93
N PHE A 3 -18.06 10.26 -5.21
CA PHE A 3 -16.74 9.76 -4.82
C PHE A 3 -16.37 10.28 -3.44
N SER A 4 -15.27 9.77 -2.88
CA SER A 4 -14.64 10.31 -1.68
C SER A 4 -13.16 10.54 -1.93
N LYS A 5 -12.58 11.58 -1.32
CA LYS A 5 -11.13 11.79 -1.31
C LYS A 5 -10.57 11.26 -0.01
N MET A 6 -9.55 10.42 -0.11
CA MET A 6 -8.88 9.80 1.03
C MET A 6 -7.37 9.90 0.84
N HIS A 7 -6.59 9.77 1.90
CA HIS A 7 -5.15 9.65 1.77
C HIS A 7 -4.59 8.62 2.75
N GLY A 8 -3.51 7.97 2.35
CA GLY A 8 -2.76 7.06 3.20
C GLY A 8 -1.28 7.45 3.20
N LEU A 9 -0.80 8.04 4.31
CA LEU A 9 0.59 8.47 4.48
C LEU A 9 1.12 9.36 3.32
N GLY A 10 0.27 10.24 2.81
CA GLY A 10 0.62 11.21 1.77
C GLY A 10 0.25 10.81 0.34
N ASN A 11 -0.04 9.52 0.08
CA ASN A 11 -0.62 9.08 -1.19
C ASN A 11 -2.13 9.35 -1.18
N ASP A 12 -2.63 10.20 -2.08
CA ASP A 12 -4.04 10.58 -2.15
C ASP A 12 -4.84 9.79 -3.20
N PHE A 13 -6.05 9.39 -2.79
CA PHE A 13 -6.94 8.54 -3.55
C PHE A 13 -8.25 9.25 -3.84
N MET A 14 -8.70 9.17 -5.09
CA MET A 14 -10.12 9.26 -5.41
C MET A 14 -10.72 7.87 -5.23
N VAL A 15 -11.71 7.71 -4.36
CA VAL A 15 -12.34 6.43 -4.06
C VAL A 15 -13.79 6.44 -4.53
N VAL A 16 -14.17 5.43 -5.31
CA VAL A 16 -15.50 5.35 -5.94
C VAL A 16 -16.17 4.03 -5.58
N ASP A 17 -17.42 4.13 -5.14
CA ASP A 17 -18.32 3.00 -4.96
C ASP A 17 -18.96 2.66 -6.31
N ALA A 18 -18.52 1.58 -6.93
CA ALA A 18 -19.12 0.98 -8.12
C ALA A 18 -19.96 -0.26 -7.79
N VAL A 19 -20.25 -0.52 -6.50
CA VAL A 19 -21.21 -1.54 -6.04
C VAL A 19 -22.62 -1.00 -6.19
N THR A 20 -22.86 0.24 -5.74
CA THR A 20 -24.19 0.86 -5.78
C THR A 20 -24.36 1.83 -6.95
N GLN A 21 -23.28 2.17 -7.66
CA GLN A 21 -23.31 3.06 -8.81
C GLN A 21 -22.81 2.34 -10.06
N ASN A 22 -23.55 2.47 -11.17
CA ASN A 22 -23.08 1.99 -12.47
C ASN A 22 -22.14 3.02 -13.10
N VAL A 23 -20.83 2.81 -12.95
CA VAL A 23 -19.78 3.71 -13.44
C VAL A 23 -18.70 2.93 -14.19
N PHE A 24 -18.23 3.51 -15.29
CA PHE A 24 -17.15 2.95 -16.10
C PHE A 24 -16.02 3.97 -16.24
N PHE A 25 -14.78 3.50 -16.10
CA PHE A 25 -13.58 4.33 -16.19
C PHE A 25 -12.73 3.92 -17.39
N SER A 26 -12.72 4.76 -18.43
CA SER A 26 -11.71 4.65 -19.49
C SER A 26 -10.40 5.30 -19.05
N PRO A 27 -9.24 4.90 -19.60
CA PRO A 27 -7.96 5.54 -19.30
C PRO A 27 -7.97 7.06 -19.54
N GLU A 28 -8.68 7.53 -20.56
CA GLU A 28 -8.83 8.95 -20.91
C GLU A 28 -9.60 9.71 -19.82
N LEU A 29 -10.68 9.10 -19.32
CA LEU A 29 -11.46 9.67 -18.22
C LEU A 29 -10.62 9.73 -16.94
N ILE A 30 -9.85 8.67 -16.64
CA ILE A 30 -8.98 8.64 -15.47
C ILE A 30 -7.95 9.76 -15.55
N ARG A 31 -7.24 9.91 -16.68
CA ARG A 31 -6.26 10.99 -16.89
C ARG A 31 -6.89 12.38 -16.69
N ARG A 32 -8.09 12.59 -17.24
CA ARG A 32 -8.81 13.87 -17.08
C ARG A 32 -9.18 14.15 -15.61
N LEU A 33 -9.60 13.13 -14.87
CA LEU A 33 -9.95 13.28 -13.45
C LEU A 33 -8.71 13.43 -12.57
N ALA A 34 -7.57 12.84 -12.97
CA ALA A 34 -6.32 12.87 -12.22
C ALA A 34 -5.62 14.24 -12.26
N ASP A 35 -5.91 15.07 -13.27
CA ASP A 35 -5.38 16.43 -13.36
C ASP A 35 -5.76 17.24 -12.11
N ARG A 36 -4.76 17.83 -11.44
CA ARG A 36 -4.94 18.55 -10.17
C ARG A 36 -5.48 19.97 -10.34
N HIS A 37 -5.47 20.52 -11.55
CA HIS A 37 -5.96 21.86 -11.87
C HIS A 37 -7.31 21.84 -12.56
N LEU A 38 -7.53 20.88 -13.47
CA LEU A 38 -8.72 20.78 -14.30
C LEU A 38 -9.65 19.65 -13.85
N GLY A 39 -9.14 18.70 -13.07
CA GLY A 39 -9.87 17.53 -12.59
C GLY A 39 -10.07 17.53 -11.07
N VAL A 40 -10.18 16.32 -10.52
CA VAL A 40 -10.30 16.09 -9.08
C VAL A 40 -8.92 16.12 -8.41
N GLY A 41 -7.87 15.71 -9.13
CA GLY A 41 -6.51 15.58 -8.63
C GLY A 41 -6.33 14.37 -7.72
N PHE A 42 -5.50 13.41 -8.08
CA PHE A 42 -5.14 12.27 -7.21
C PHE A 42 -3.87 11.59 -7.73
N ASP A 43 -3.17 10.90 -6.83
CA ASP A 43 -2.12 9.97 -7.22
C ASP A 43 -2.73 8.69 -7.83
N GLN A 44 -3.79 8.16 -7.19
CA GLN A 44 -4.45 6.93 -7.62
C GLN A 44 -5.98 6.99 -7.52
N LEU A 45 -6.68 6.34 -8.44
CA LEU A 45 -8.12 6.08 -8.39
C LEU A 45 -8.35 4.67 -7.84
N LEU A 46 -9.17 4.55 -6.80
CA LEU A 46 -9.58 3.28 -6.20
C LEU A 46 -11.07 3.04 -6.51
N VAL A 47 -11.38 1.92 -7.16
CA VAL A 47 -12.76 1.55 -7.51
C VAL A 47 -13.15 0.31 -6.71
N VAL A 48 -14.25 0.41 -5.96
CA VAL A 48 -14.86 -0.68 -5.19
C VAL A 48 -15.94 -1.33 -6.05
N GLU A 49 -15.76 -2.59 -6.40
CA GLU A 49 -16.66 -3.35 -7.26
C GLU A 49 -17.30 -4.52 -6.48
N PRO A 50 -18.45 -5.03 -6.94
CA PRO A 50 -18.99 -6.29 -6.45
C PRO A 50 -17.95 -7.42 -6.61
N PRO A 51 -17.96 -8.42 -5.71
CA PRO A 51 -17.04 -9.53 -5.82
C PRO A 51 -17.36 -10.42 -7.04
N TYR A 52 -16.32 -10.93 -7.70
CA TYR A 52 -16.47 -11.95 -8.76
C TYR A 52 -16.63 -13.37 -8.19
N ASP A 53 -16.22 -13.59 -6.94
CA ASP A 53 -16.32 -14.85 -6.22
C ASP A 53 -17.29 -14.68 -5.03
N PRO A 54 -18.31 -15.53 -4.87
CA PRO A 54 -19.29 -15.41 -3.80
C PRO A 54 -18.71 -15.55 -2.37
N ASP A 55 -17.50 -16.11 -2.21
CA ASP A 55 -16.83 -16.23 -0.92
C ASP A 55 -16.08 -14.95 -0.50
N LEU A 56 -16.05 -13.94 -1.37
CA LEU A 56 -15.42 -12.65 -1.14
C LEU A 56 -16.46 -11.55 -0.90
N ASP A 57 -16.06 -10.51 -0.19
CA ASP A 57 -16.93 -9.38 0.12
C ASP A 57 -16.94 -8.36 -1.02
N PHE A 58 -15.78 -8.12 -1.64
CA PHE A 58 -15.61 -7.13 -2.71
C PHE A 58 -14.49 -7.51 -3.66
N HIS A 59 -14.53 -6.91 -4.85
CA HIS A 59 -13.36 -6.72 -5.70
C HIS A 59 -12.94 -5.25 -5.64
N TYR A 60 -11.65 -4.95 -5.69
CA TYR A 60 -11.24 -3.56 -5.90
C TYR A 60 -10.08 -3.44 -6.87
N ARG A 61 -10.09 -2.32 -7.59
CA ARG A 61 -9.12 -1.99 -8.64
C ARG A 61 -8.48 -0.66 -8.33
N ILE A 62 -7.21 -0.53 -8.70
CA ILE A 62 -6.45 0.71 -8.52
C ILE A 62 -5.90 1.14 -9.88
N PHE A 63 -6.12 2.39 -10.23
CA PHE A 63 -5.54 3.01 -11.42
C PHE A 63 -4.61 4.14 -11.02
N ASN A 64 -3.48 4.25 -11.70
CA ASN A 64 -2.63 5.42 -11.58
C ASN A 64 -3.24 6.61 -12.34
N ALA A 65 -2.70 7.80 -12.09
CA ALA A 65 -3.07 9.03 -12.79
C ALA A 65 -2.97 8.94 -14.33
N ASP A 66 -2.11 8.07 -14.88
CA ASP A 66 -1.97 7.86 -16.33
C ASP A 66 -3.07 6.96 -16.94
N GLY A 67 -3.92 6.36 -16.10
CA GLY A 67 -4.97 5.43 -16.49
C GLY A 67 -4.54 3.96 -16.52
N SER A 68 -3.28 3.65 -16.21
CA SER A 68 -2.82 2.26 -16.08
C SER A 68 -3.36 1.62 -14.80
N GLU A 69 -3.78 0.37 -14.90
CA GLU A 69 -4.21 -0.42 -13.73
C GLU A 69 -2.99 -1.00 -13.01
N VAL A 70 -2.97 -0.89 -11.69
CA VAL A 70 -1.93 -1.45 -10.83
C VAL A 70 -2.55 -2.38 -9.80
N SER A 71 -1.77 -3.38 -9.43
CA SER A 71 -2.34 -4.55 -8.81
C SER A 71 -2.38 -4.52 -7.29
N GLN A 72 -1.57 -3.69 -6.62
CA GLN A 72 -1.70 -3.44 -5.18
C GLN A 72 -0.88 -2.24 -4.71
N CYS A 73 -1.45 -1.43 -3.81
CA CYS A 73 -0.67 -0.60 -2.89
C CYS A 73 -1.21 -0.77 -1.47
N GLY A 74 -0.32 -0.93 -0.48
CA GLY A 74 -0.72 -1.11 0.91
C GLY A 74 -1.52 0.09 1.46
N ASN A 75 -1.32 1.29 0.90
CA ASN A 75 -2.06 2.50 1.27
C ASN A 75 -3.51 2.45 0.75
N GLY A 76 -3.71 1.97 -0.47
CA GLY A 76 -5.03 1.80 -1.10
C GLY A 76 -5.87 0.78 -0.34
N ALA A 77 -5.28 -0.35 0.05
CA ALA A 77 -5.95 -1.36 0.87
C ALA A 77 -6.48 -0.78 2.20
N ARG A 78 -5.72 0.12 2.86
CA ARG A 78 -6.19 0.79 4.08
C ARG A 78 -7.32 1.79 3.80
N CYS A 79 -7.21 2.57 2.73
CA CYS A 79 -8.28 3.50 2.33
C CYS A 79 -9.56 2.76 1.97
N PHE A 80 -9.46 1.66 1.22
CA PHE A 80 -10.56 0.77 0.87
C PHE A 80 -11.32 0.28 2.11
N ALA A 81 -10.61 -0.30 3.08
CA ALA A 81 -11.28 -0.91 4.24
C ALA A 81 -12.02 0.13 5.09
N ARG A 82 -11.46 1.35 5.22
CA ARG A 82 -12.17 2.48 5.84
C ARG A 82 -13.37 2.91 5.02
N PHE A 83 -13.20 3.05 3.70
CA PHE A 83 -14.26 3.52 2.80
C PHE A 83 -15.51 2.65 2.87
N VAL A 84 -15.37 1.33 2.71
CA VAL A 84 -16.52 0.42 2.69
C VAL A 84 -17.27 0.37 4.02
N ARG A 85 -16.57 0.59 5.14
CA ARG A 85 -17.20 0.72 6.46
C ARG A 85 -17.89 2.06 6.65
N LEU A 86 -17.24 3.17 6.28
CA LEU A 86 -17.83 4.51 6.38
C LEU A 86 -19.07 4.68 5.49
N LYS A 87 -19.09 4.02 4.34
CA LYS A 87 -20.24 4.01 3.42
C LYS A 87 -21.32 2.98 3.78
N GLY A 88 -21.10 2.17 4.82
CA GLY A 88 -22.06 1.15 5.25
C GLY A 88 -22.22 -0.01 4.26
N LEU A 89 -21.26 -0.21 3.35
CA LEU A 89 -21.27 -1.33 2.39
C LEU A 89 -20.99 -2.67 3.09
N THR A 90 -20.31 -2.62 4.25
CA THR A 90 -20.14 -3.77 5.13
C THR A 90 -19.97 -3.33 6.58
N ASN A 91 -20.41 -4.18 7.51
CA ASN A 91 -20.16 -4.05 8.94
C ASN A 91 -19.08 -5.02 9.45
N LYS A 92 -18.48 -5.82 8.57
CA LYS A 92 -17.44 -6.80 8.93
C LYS A 92 -16.16 -6.10 9.38
N ARG A 93 -15.47 -6.69 10.37
CA ARG A 93 -14.12 -6.28 10.78
C ARG A 93 -13.04 -6.90 9.90
N ASP A 94 -13.20 -8.17 9.54
CA ASP A 94 -12.35 -8.87 8.58
C ASP A 94 -13.05 -8.90 7.22
N ILE A 95 -12.48 -8.18 6.26
CA ILE A 95 -13.05 -7.98 4.93
C ILE A 95 -12.21 -8.76 3.92
N ARG A 96 -12.82 -9.73 3.25
CA ARG A 96 -12.20 -10.57 2.23
C ARG A 96 -12.35 -9.91 0.88
N VAL A 97 -11.24 -9.65 0.20
CA VAL A 97 -11.27 -8.94 -1.08
C VAL A 97 -10.39 -9.60 -2.12
N SER A 98 -10.75 -9.44 -3.38
CA SER A 98 -9.87 -9.73 -4.51
C SER A 98 -9.32 -8.45 -5.13
N THR A 99 -8.12 -8.57 -5.67
CA THR A 99 -7.39 -7.57 -6.46
C THR A 99 -6.85 -8.25 -7.72
N ALA A 100 -6.20 -7.48 -8.59
CA ALA A 100 -5.48 -8.05 -9.73
C ALA A 100 -4.34 -9.02 -9.33
N ASN A 101 -3.79 -8.91 -8.09
CA ASN A 101 -2.75 -9.81 -7.57
C ASN A 101 -3.29 -11.00 -6.78
N GLY A 102 -4.61 -11.12 -6.61
CA GLY A 102 -5.24 -12.22 -5.87
C GLY A 102 -6.03 -11.77 -4.64
N ARG A 103 -6.22 -12.69 -3.70
CA ARG A 103 -7.13 -12.54 -2.56
C ARG A 103 -6.39 -12.09 -1.30
N MET A 104 -7.03 -11.26 -0.49
CA MET A 104 -6.48 -10.81 0.78
C MET A 104 -7.57 -10.55 1.82
N VAL A 105 -7.15 -10.47 3.09
CA VAL A 105 -8.03 -10.11 4.21
C VAL A 105 -7.54 -8.80 4.83
N LEU A 106 -8.46 -7.86 4.98
CA LEU A 106 -8.25 -6.55 5.60
C LEU A 106 -8.95 -6.55 6.95
N SER A 107 -8.18 -6.39 8.03
CA SER A 107 -8.73 -6.34 9.39
C SER A 107 -8.82 -4.90 9.87
N VAL A 108 -10.02 -4.45 10.23
CA VAL A 108 -10.24 -3.17 10.89
C VAL A 108 -10.21 -3.39 12.40
N THR A 109 -9.28 -2.69 13.05
CA THR A 109 -9.06 -2.72 14.51
C THR A 109 -10.14 -1.93 15.26
N GLU A 110 -10.10 -1.98 16.59
CA GLU A 110 -11.03 -1.24 17.46
C GLU A 110 -10.84 0.26 17.38
N ASP A 111 -9.59 0.71 17.24
CA ASP A 111 -9.23 2.11 17.05
C ASP A 111 -9.39 2.58 15.61
N ASP A 112 -10.19 1.87 14.81
CA ASP A 112 -10.47 2.18 13.41
C ASP A 112 -9.23 2.18 12.49
N LEU A 113 -8.09 1.68 12.95
CA LEU A 113 -6.91 1.45 12.12
C LEU A 113 -7.09 0.19 11.27
N VAL A 114 -6.42 0.15 10.12
CA VAL A 114 -6.50 -0.99 9.19
C VAL A 114 -5.19 -1.76 9.19
N ARG A 115 -5.27 -3.03 9.53
CA ARG A 115 -4.18 -4.01 9.40
C ARG A 115 -4.34 -4.76 8.07
N VAL A 116 -3.25 -4.78 7.31
CA VAL A 116 -3.19 -5.42 5.99
C VAL A 116 -2.11 -6.48 6.02
N ASN A 117 -2.45 -7.73 5.71
CA ASN A 117 -1.45 -8.75 5.44
C ASN A 117 -0.97 -8.59 3.99
N MET A 118 0.30 -8.19 3.82
CA MET A 118 0.90 -7.96 2.50
C MET A 118 1.55 -9.21 1.90
N GLY A 119 1.48 -10.36 2.58
CA GLY A 119 2.20 -11.57 2.20
C GLY A 119 3.71 -11.47 2.45
N GLY A 120 4.43 -12.51 2.02
CA GLY A 120 5.89 -12.53 2.03
C GLY A 120 6.44 -11.73 0.85
N ALA A 121 7.57 -11.03 1.04
CA ALA A 121 8.25 -10.36 -0.05
C ALA A 121 8.86 -11.41 -1.01
N GLU A 122 8.54 -11.31 -2.30
CA GLU A 122 9.23 -12.08 -3.33
C GLU A 122 10.61 -11.46 -3.58
N LEU A 123 11.65 -12.11 -3.06
CA LEU A 123 13.03 -11.73 -3.31
C LEU A 123 13.52 -12.47 -4.55
N ARG A 124 13.53 -11.78 -5.69
CA ARG A 124 14.25 -12.28 -6.87
C ARG A 124 15.73 -11.96 -6.70
N ALA A 125 16.56 -12.99 -6.61
CA ALA A 125 18.00 -12.80 -6.66
C ALA A 125 18.35 -12.07 -7.97
N LEU A 126 19.05 -10.93 -7.86
CA LEU A 126 19.61 -10.27 -9.02
C LEU A 126 20.69 -11.19 -9.59
N SER A 127 20.42 -11.84 -10.72
CA SER A 127 21.38 -12.67 -11.46
C SER A 127 22.42 -11.82 -12.20
N GLY A 128 22.91 -10.75 -11.57
CA GLY A 128 24.13 -10.07 -11.95
C GLY A 128 25.17 -10.41 -10.90
N ALA A 129 26.33 -10.91 -11.32
CA ALA A 129 27.45 -11.07 -10.40
C ALA A 129 27.62 -9.77 -9.61
N LEU A 130 27.38 -9.81 -8.30
CA LEU A 130 27.85 -8.75 -7.42
C LEU A 130 29.34 -8.60 -7.75
N PRO A 131 29.83 -7.40 -8.11
CA PRO A 131 31.26 -7.21 -8.30
C PRO A 131 31.91 -7.69 -7.01
N ARG A 132 32.77 -8.72 -7.14
CA ARG A 132 33.55 -9.27 -6.04
C ARG A 132 34.12 -8.07 -5.29
N GLN A 133 33.72 -7.85 -4.04
CA GLN A 133 34.28 -6.78 -3.24
C GLN A 133 35.80 -6.98 -3.21
N GLN A 134 36.53 -6.08 -3.87
CA GLN A 134 37.89 -5.80 -3.43
C GLN A 134 37.80 -5.26 -2.01
N SER A 135 38.71 -5.75 -1.18
CA SER A 135 38.70 -5.60 0.26
C SER A 135 38.45 -4.17 0.73
N GLY A 136 37.57 -4.05 1.73
CA GLY A 136 37.59 -2.96 2.69
C GLY A 136 36.90 -1.68 2.25
N LYS A 137 35.59 -1.62 2.50
CA LYS A 137 34.91 -0.44 3.05
C LYS A 137 33.50 -0.86 3.47
N ASP A 138 33.30 -0.97 4.77
CA ASP A 138 32.00 -1.23 5.39
C ASP A 138 30.95 -0.23 4.89
N LEU A 139 29.87 -0.75 4.30
CA LEU A 139 28.70 0.03 3.93
C LEU A 139 27.83 0.23 5.17
N TYR A 140 27.87 1.42 5.76
CA TYR A 140 27.00 1.80 6.87
C TYR A 140 25.72 2.46 6.35
N TYR A 141 24.55 1.91 6.70
CA TYR A 141 23.28 2.63 6.57
C TYR A 141 23.03 3.44 7.84
N ALA A 142 23.00 4.77 7.72
CA ALA A 142 22.71 5.66 8.84
C ALA A 142 21.20 5.67 9.15
N ARG A 143 20.80 4.96 10.22
CA ARG A 143 19.46 5.12 10.81
C ARG A 143 19.51 6.31 11.78
N ARG A 144 18.91 7.44 11.41
CA ARG A 144 18.77 8.59 12.31
C ARG A 144 17.68 8.26 13.36
N ARG A 145 18.09 7.90 14.57
CA ARG A 145 17.30 8.16 15.80
C ARG A 145 17.93 9.37 16.47
N ALA A 146 17.08 10.27 16.98
CA ALA A 146 17.52 11.40 17.77
C ALA A 146 18.45 10.93 18.89
N ASP A 147 19.62 11.56 18.95
CA ASP A 147 20.58 11.64 20.07
C ASP A 147 21.37 10.41 20.52
N SER A 148 21.65 9.43 19.65
CA SER A 148 22.88 8.62 19.77
C SER A 148 23.11 7.69 18.57
N ILE A 149 24.31 7.72 18.01
CA ILE A 149 24.75 6.78 16.97
C ILE A 149 25.15 5.46 17.65
N VAL A 150 24.29 4.45 17.56
CA VAL A 150 24.63 3.07 17.97
C VAL A 150 25.20 2.32 16.76
N ARG A 151 26.46 1.91 16.83
CA ARG A 151 27.11 1.02 15.86
C ARG A 151 26.80 -0.43 16.21
N ARG A 152 26.13 -1.17 15.33
CA ARG A 152 25.94 -2.63 15.46
C ARG A 152 26.33 -3.29 14.14
N GLY A 153 27.33 -4.17 14.19
CA GLY A 153 27.69 -5.03 13.06
C GLY A 153 26.61 -6.09 12.79
N LEU A 154 26.62 -6.68 11.60
CA LEU A 154 25.65 -7.71 11.18
C LEU A 154 25.87 -9.07 11.85
N ASP A 155 26.97 -9.24 12.58
CA ASP A 155 27.21 -10.42 13.42
C ASP A 155 26.90 -10.03 14.86
N GLY A 156 25.83 -10.60 15.41
CA GLY A 156 25.12 -10.15 16.62
C GLY A 156 25.84 -10.29 17.96
N GLU A 157 27.15 -10.02 18.05
CA GLU A 157 27.88 -10.01 19.32
C GLU A 157 28.10 -8.57 19.83
N PRO A 158 27.68 -8.22 21.06
CA PRO A 158 28.02 -6.95 21.65
C PRO A 158 29.48 -6.95 22.10
N ALA A 159 30.32 -6.12 21.47
CA ALA A 159 31.67 -5.88 21.95
C ALA A 159 31.65 -5.27 23.37
N LEU A 160 31.98 -6.10 24.36
CA LEU A 160 32.21 -5.72 25.75
C LEU A 160 33.29 -4.63 25.84
N ARG A 161 32.98 -3.58 26.61
CA ARG A 161 33.93 -2.55 27.03
C ARG A 161 34.98 -3.17 27.95
N HIS A 162 36.26 -2.90 27.71
CA HIS A 162 37.26 -2.85 28.76
C HIS A 162 37.70 -1.41 28.99
N SER A 163 37.32 -0.88 30.15
CA SER A 163 38.00 0.22 30.81
C SER A 163 39.30 -0.31 31.43
N GLY A 164 40.43 0.34 31.15
CA GLY A 164 41.70 0.00 31.76
C GLY A 164 42.70 1.15 31.66
N ARG A 165 42.68 1.98 32.71
CA ARG A 165 43.70 2.90 33.26
C ARG A 165 44.59 3.68 32.31
#